data_AF-A0ABD2HAM7-F1
#
_entry.id   AF-A0ABD2HAM7-F1
#
_cell.length_a   1.000
_cell.length_b   1.000
_cell.length_c   1.000
_cell.angle_alpha   90.00
_cell.angle_beta   90.00
_cell.angle_gamma   90.00
#
_symmetry.space_group_name_H-M   'P 1'
#
loop_
_entity.id
_entity.type
_entity.pdbx_description
1 polymer ?
#
loop_
_entity_poly.entity_id
_entity_poly.type
_entity_poly.pdbx_seq_one_letter_code
_entity_poly.pdbx_strand_id
1 'polypeptide(L)'
;MGTKEFQCGGHEAALLDCSSASERNTCSPGTAVSLTCSEPGGVQLVGGESRCAGDLEVEHQGEWRPVEGSLWTLKDAGVACRELHCGSAVSVGERKESSKRSVWRISSLCVQSGSPLRECAVSYSSTSFLTLTCSDKLFQPNISVSSSMYGVSGPQQQGFQVFRGSTFSISCSIQPQYPGGSFLLSSSTHNYTQPAVNHSAYFLFPAAEPAHQGNYSCVYHVSAFSQDFSSESRLLSVTVTDPKPFIIRAVVLLLIQLLVTIGLYFYCKATRGRRPSRQEDIELDYDDLEDIELDYDDLGVPAEEEGAQGAE
;
A
#
# COMPACT_ATOMS: atom_id res chain seq x y z
N MET A 1 -12.73 -24.61 -9.45
CA MET A 1 -12.58 -23.24 -9.98
C MET A 1 -13.89 -22.89 -10.67
N GLY A 2 -14.65 -21.94 -10.12
CA GLY A 2 -15.94 -21.53 -10.68
C GLY A 2 -15.73 -20.65 -11.91
N THR A 3 -16.50 -20.87 -12.96
CA THR A 3 -16.47 -20.06 -14.18
C THR A 3 -17.64 -19.08 -14.11
N LYS A 4 -17.35 -17.79 -13.97
CA LYS A 4 -18.35 -16.74 -13.71
C LYS A 4 -18.41 -15.77 -14.89
N GLU A 5 -19.61 -15.47 -15.35
CA GLU A 5 -19.87 -14.45 -16.36
C GLU A 5 -20.04 -13.08 -15.69
N PHE A 6 -19.39 -12.05 -16.24
CA PHE A 6 -19.43 -10.68 -15.74
C PHE A 6 -20.24 -9.80 -16.70
N GLN A 7 -21.30 -9.17 -16.21
CA GLN A 7 -22.09 -8.17 -16.92
C GLN A 7 -21.87 -6.81 -16.22
N CYS A 8 -20.95 -6.02 -16.78
CA CYS A 8 -20.59 -4.70 -16.25
C CYS A 8 -21.40 -3.60 -16.94
N GLY A 9 -21.86 -2.60 -16.18
CA GLY A 9 -22.47 -1.37 -16.66
C GLY A 9 -21.46 -0.33 -17.15
N GLY A 10 -20.16 -0.52 -16.87
CA GLY A 10 -19.05 0.32 -17.34
C GLY A 10 -18.62 1.42 -16.36
N HIS A 11 -19.16 1.42 -15.14
CA HIS A 11 -18.84 2.39 -14.09
C HIS A 11 -18.29 1.72 -12.81
N GLU A 12 -18.09 0.40 -12.86
CA GLU A 12 -17.56 -0.39 -11.76
C GLU A 12 -16.07 -0.14 -11.54
N ALA A 13 -15.63 -0.15 -10.28
CA ALA A 13 -14.22 0.04 -9.92
C ALA A 13 -13.41 -1.26 -10.04
N ALA A 14 -14.05 -2.41 -9.91
CA ALA A 14 -13.45 -3.73 -10.11
C ALA A 14 -14.39 -4.67 -10.87
N LEU A 15 -13.82 -5.65 -11.57
CA LEU A 15 -14.59 -6.66 -12.31
C LEU A 15 -15.54 -7.47 -11.40
N LEU A 16 -15.17 -7.64 -10.12
CA LEU A 16 -15.98 -8.34 -9.12
C LEU A 16 -17.20 -7.54 -8.67
N ASP A 17 -17.22 -6.23 -8.92
CA ASP A 17 -18.35 -5.35 -8.61
C ASP A 17 -19.41 -5.39 -9.71
N CYS A 18 -19.10 -5.99 -10.86
CA CYS A 18 -20.05 -6.18 -11.94
C CYS A 18 -21.14 -7.17 -11.57
N SER A 19 -22.34 -6.93 -12.09
CA SER A 19 -23.46 -7.85 -11.91
C SER A 19 -23.14 -9.19 -12.57
N SER A 20 -23.42 -10.30 -11.88
CA SER A 20 -23.22 -11.63 -12.45
C SER A 20 -24.51 -12.20 -13.01
N ALA A 21 -24.46 -12.65 -14.25
CA ALA A 21 -25.65 -13.09 -15.00
C ALA A 21 -26.31 -14.36 -14.46
N SER A 22 -25.58 -15.21 -13.71
CA SER A 22 -26.08 -16.54 -13.34
C SER A 22 -25.34 -17.20 -12.18
N GLU A 23 -26.06 -18.00 -11.37
CA GLU A 23 -25.50 -19.02 -10.47
C GLU A 23 -25.12 -20.33 -11.20
N ARG A 24 -25.34 -20.42 -12.53
CA ARG A 24 -24.92 -21.57 -13.33
C ARG A 24 -23.53 -21.33 -13.91
N ASN A 25 -22.58 -22.17 -13.49
CA ASN A 25 -21.21 -22.25 -13.99
C ASN A 25 -21.15 -22.86 -15.41
N THR A 26 -21.82 -22.27 -16.39
CA THR A 26 -21.79 -22.75 -17.78
C THR A 26 -20.83 -21.91 -18.62
N CYS A 27 -19.53 -22.04 -18.35
CA CYS A 27 -18.54 -21.71 -19.37
C CYS A 27 -18.02 -23.02 -19.98
N SER A 28 -17.91 -23.06 -21.30
CA SER A 28 -17.26 -24.18 -21.98
C SER A 28 -15.79 -24.26 -21.53
N PRO A 29 -15.24 -25.44 -21.24
CA PRO A 29 -13.83 -25.59 -20.93
C PRO A 29 -12.97 -25.06 -22.09
N GLY A 30 -12.02 -24.18 -21.80
CA GLY A 30 -11.01 -23.70 -22.76
C GLY A 30 -11.16 -22.25 -23.24
N THR A 31 -12.18 -21.50 -22.84
CA THR A 31 -12.32 -20.07 -23.18
C THR A 31 -11.87 -19.18 -22.03
N ALA A 32 -10.56 -19.07 -21.81
CA ALA A 32 -10.03 -18.00 -20.98
C ALA A 32 -10.19 -16.67 -21.75
N VAL A 33 -10.92 -15.72 -21.17
CA VAL A 33 -11.03 -14.37 -21.74
C VAL A 33 -9.75 -13.62 -21.39
N SER A 34 -9.00 -13.20 -22.40
CA SER A 34 -7.87 -12.27 -22.26
C SER A 34 -8.35 -10.86 -22.60
N LEU A 35 -7.93 -9.87 -21.81
CA LEU A 35 -8.20 -8.46 -22.05
C LEU A 35 -6.87 -7.75 -22.28
N THR A 36 -6.79 -6.93 -23.33
CA THR A 36 -5.68 -6.02 -23.57
C THR A 36 -6.16 -4.61 -23.32
N CYS A 37 -5.65 -3.96 -22.28
CA CYS A 37 -5.94 -2.56 -22.01
C CYS A 37 -5.16 -1.68 -23.00
N SER A 38 -5.82 -0.68 -23.58
CA SER A 38 -5.13 0.34 -24.38
C SER A 38 -4.18 1.11 -23.47
N GLU A 39 -2.87 0.98 -23.67
CA GLU A 39 -1.92 1.83 -22.95
C GLU A 39 -2.04 3.28 -23.45
N PRO A 40 -2.04 4.29 -22.57
CA PRO A 40 -2.32 5.69 -22.90
C PRO A 40 -1.29 6.38 -23.85
N GLY A 41 -0.38 5.62 -24.47
CA GLY A 41 0.66 6.12 -25.37
C GLY A 41 0.43 5.85 -26.86
N GLY A 42 -0.47 4.93 -27.25
CA GLY A 42 -0.57 4.49 -28.66
C GLY A 42 0.64 3.66 -29.11
N VAL A 43 1.29 2.97 -28.18
CA VAL A 43 2.44 2.08 -28.40
C VAL A 43 2.20 0.80 -27.60
N GLN A 44 2.43 -0.36 -28.21
CA GLN A 44 2.29 -1.66 -27.53
C GLN A 44 3.31 -2.68 -28.05
N LEU A 45 3.59 -3.70 -27.23
CA LEU A 45 4.33 -4.89 -27.65
C LEU A 45 3.39 -6.08 -27.76
N VAL A 46 3.37 -6.74 -28.92
CA VAL A 46 2.48 -7.87 -29.19
C VAL A 46 3.24 -9.17 -29.44
N GLY A 47 2.60 -10.29 -29.12
CA GLY A 47 3.12 -11.62 -29.45
C GLY A 47 4.40 -12.03 -28.70
N GLY A 48 4.80 -11.29 -27.66
CA GLY A 48 5.82 -11.74 -26.70
C GLY A 48 5.20 -12.31 -25.42
N GLU A 49 6.04 -12.87 -24.55
CA GLU A 49 5.59 -13.52 -23.30
C GLU A 49 5.30 -12.52 -22.17
N SER A 50 5.42 -11.21 -22.42
CA SER A 50 5.14 -10.13 -21.46
C SER A 50 4.78 -8.82 -22.14
N ARG A 51 4.30 -7.84 -21.37
CA ARG A 51 4.01 -6.49 -21.85
C ARG A 51 5.26 -5.68 -22.25
N CYS A 52 6.45 -6.13 -21.83
CA CYS A 52 7.72 -5.43 -22.04
C CYS A 52 8.64 -6.14 -23.05
N ALA A 53 8.14 -7.15 -23.75
CA ALA A 53 8.85 -7.83 -24.83
C ALA A 53 7.87 -8.23 -25.95
N GLY A 54 8.24 -8.04 -27.22
CA GLY A 54 7.42 -8.45 -28.35
C GLY A 54 7.67 -7.66 -29.63
N ASP A 55 6.73 -7.73 -30.57
CA ASP A 55 6.73 -6.89 -31.77
C ASP A 55 6.20 -5.51 -31.43
N LEU A 56 6.93 -4.48 -31.84
CA LEU A 56 6.49 -3.11 -31.62
C LEU A 56 5.38 -2.75 -32.60
N GLU A 57 4.20 -2.43 -32.06
CA GLU A 57 3.10 -1.82 -32.80
C GLU A 57 2.84 -0.41 -32.29
N VAL A 58 2.49 0.47 -33.22
CA VAL A 58 2.16 1.86 -32.94
C VAL A 58 0.80 2.18 -33.54
N GLU A 59 -0.02 2.88 -32.79
CA GLU A 59 -1.28 3.43 -33.26
C GLU A 59 -1.03 4.80 -33.90
N HIS A 60 -1.39 4.95 -35.17
CA HIS A 60 -1.39 6.24 -35.83
C HIS A 60 -2.70 6.40 -36.61
N GLN A 61 -3.44 7.48 -36.32
CA GLN A 61 -4.74 7.78 -36.94
C GLN A 61 -5.78 6.66 -36.79
N GLY A 62 -5.82 6.00 -35.63
CA GLY A 62 -6.78 4.93 -35.33
C GLY A 62 -6.40 3.55 -35.90
N GLU A 63 -5.21 3.41 -36.49
CA GLU A 63 -4.74 2.14 -37.03
C GLU A 63 -3.45 1.67 -36.35
N TRP A 64 -3.50 0.45 -35.82
CA TRP A 64 -2.34 -0.25 -35.29
C TRP A 64 -1.61 -0.98 -36.42
N ARG A 65 -0.31 -0.72 -36.54
CA ARG A 65 0.56 -1.47 -37.47
C ARG A 65 1.91 -1.76 -36.81
N PRO A 66 2.59 -2.84 -37.23
CA PRO A 66 3.95 -3.13 -36.81
C PRO A 66 4.93 -2.06 -37.31
N VAL A 67 6.00 -1.88 -36.55
CA VAL A 67 7.09 -0.96 -36.90
C VAL A 67 8.15 -1.67 -37.73
N GLU A 68 8.70 -0.99 -38.74
CA GLU A 68 9.82 -1.49 -39.55
C GLU A 68 11.06 -1.75 -38.67
N GLY A 69 11.63 -2.96 -38.76
CA GLY A 69 12.77 -3.37 -37.93
C GLY A 69 14.13 -2.78 -38.32
N SER A 70 14.25 -2.19 -39.51
CA SER A 70 15.51 -1.67 -40.03
C SER A 70 15.90 -0.36 -39.33
N LEU A 71 17.22 -0.16 -39.11
CA LEU A 71 17.82 1.10 -38.63
C LEU A 71 17.49 1.52 -37.18
N TRP A 72 16.84 0.68 -36.38
CA TRP A 72 16.61 0.95 -34.96
C TRP A 72 17.85 0.68 -34.11
N THR A 73 18.22 1.65 -33.28
CA THR A 73 19.27 1.50 -32.28
C THR A 73 18.68 1.24 -30.89
N LEU A 74 19.51 0.76 -29.95
CA LEU A 74 19.12 0.67 -28.53
C LEU A 74 18.68 2.02 -27.94
N LYS A 75 19.18 3.14 -28.48
CA LYS A 75 18.79 4.49 -28.05
C LYS A 75 17.36 4.82 -28.46
N ASP A 76 16.99 4.50 -29.70
CA ASP A 76 15.63 4.70 -30.21
C ASP A 76 14.64 3.77 -29.49
N ALA A 77 15.04 2.51 -29.31
CA ALA A 77 14.30 1.52 -28.51
C ALA A 77 14.06 1.98 -27.06
N GLY A 78 15.02 2.70 -26.48
CA GLY A 78 14.87 3.28 -25.15
C GLY A 78 13.79 4.35 -25.05
N VAL A 79 13.34 4.94 -26.16
CA VAL A 79 12.15 5.82 -26.16
C VAL A 79 10.88 4.99 -26.07
N ALA A 80 10.76 3.95 -26.91
CA ALA A 80 9.62 3.03 -26.87
C ALA A 80 9.46 2.36 -25.50
N CYS A 81 10.54 1.83 -24.91
CA CYS A 81 10.51 1.24 -23.58
C CYS A 81 10.05 2.21 -22.48
N ARG A 82 10.33 3.51 -22.63
CA ARG A 82 9.90 4.53 -21.68
C ARG A 82 8.42 4.86 -21.84
N GLU A 83 7.92 4.98 -23.08
CA GLU A 83 6.49 5.19 -23.34
C GLU A 83 5.63 4.00 -22.84
N LEU A 84 6.17 2.78 -22.92
CA LEU A 84 5.57 1.55 -22.38
C LEU A 84 5.74 1.39 -20.86
N HIS A 85 6.43 2.32 -20.18
CA HIS A 85 6.77 2.22 -18.76
C HIS A 85 7.53 0.94 -18.38
N CYS A 86 8.30 0.38 -19.32
CA CYS A 86 9.06 -0.86 -19.20
C CYS A 86 10.56 -0.63 -18.89
N GLY A 87 10.95 0.60 -18.56
CA GLY A 87 12.33 0.96 -18.23
C GLY A 87 13.18 1.25 -19.48
N SER A 88 14.35 0.61 -19.56
CA SER A 88 15.34 0.83 -20.62
C SER A 88 15.30 -0.28 -21.67
N ALA A 89 15.80 -0.03 -22.88
CA ALA A 89 15.94 -1.09 -23.88
C ALA A 89 17.05 -2.08 -23.49
N VAL A 90 16.74 -3.39 -23.59
CA VAL A 90 17.68 -4.49 -23.38
C VAL A 90 18.17 -5.03 -24.71
N SER A 91 17.25 -5.28 -25.65
CA SER A 91 17.59 -5.77 -26.97
C SER A 91 16.64 -5.23 -28.04
N VAL A 92 17.20 -5.15 -29.24
CA VAL A 92 16.49 -4.85 -30.48
C VAL A 92 16.76 -6.00 -31.43
N GLY A 93 15.71 -6.51 -32.04
CA GLY A 93 15.77 -7.59 -33.01
C GLY A 93 14.87 -7.30 -34.21
N GLU A 94 15.00 -8.17 -35.21
CA GLU A 94 14.27 -8.08 -36.46
C GLU A 94 13.60 -9.42 -36.75
N ARG A 95 12.28 -9.40 -36.91
CA ARG A 95 11.51 -10.54 -37.41
C ARG A 95 11.26 -10.34 -38.89
N LYS A 96 11.63 -11.33 -39.71
CA LYS A 96 11.38 -11.32 -41.15
C LYS A 96 10.18 -12.15 -41.51
N GLU A 97 9.38 -11.65 -42.45
CA GLU A 97 8.25 -12.34 -43.02
C GLU A 97 8.40 -12.53 -44.53
N SER A 98 7.75 -13.55 -45.09
CA SER A 98 7.84 -13.91 -46.51
C SER A 98 7.19 -12.88 -47.44
N SER A 99 6.25 -12.07 -46.95
CA SER A 99 5.52 -11.08 -47.74
C SER A 99 5.62 -9.69 -47.13
N LYS A 100 5.63 -8.66 -47.98
CA LYS A 100 5.58 -7.28 -47.51
C LYS A 100 4.22 -6.97 -46.91
N ARG A 101 4.21 -6.29 -45.76
CA ARG A 101 3.00 -5.75 -45.13
C ARG A 101 3.10 -4.23 -45.01
N SER A 102 1.97 -3.59 -44.76
CA SER A 102 1.93 -2.18 -44.39
C SER A 102 2.49 -2.04 -42.97
N VAL A 103 3.51 -1.21 -42.79
CA VAL A 103 4.22 -0.99 -41.53
C VAL A 103 4.36 0.50 -41.26
N TRP A 104 4.66 0.86 -40.01
CA TRP A 104 5.13 2.20 -39.68
C TRP A 104 6.66 2.27 -39.79
N ARG A 105 7.15 3.24 -40.55
CA ARG A 105 8.52 3.71 -40.43
C ARG A 105 8.53 4.88 -39.46
N ILE A 106 9.36 4.78 -38.42
CA ILE A 106 9.52 5.83 -37.42
C ILE A 106 10.74 6.69 -37.75
N SER A 107 10.56 8.00 -37.83
CA SER A 107 11.66 8.94 -38.06
C SER A 107 12.47 9.17 -36.77
N SER A 108 13.71 8.68 -36.73
CA SER A 108 14.60 8.86 -35.56
C SER A 108 14.91 10.33 -35.26
N LEU A 109 15.01 11.19 -36.30
CA LEU A 109 15.19 12.64 -36.13
C LEU A 109 13.98 13.31 -35.45
N CYS A 110 12.77 12.85 -35.77
CA CYS A 110 11.54 13.34 -35.14
C CYS A 110 11.48 12.92 -33.67
N VAL A 111 11.76 11.65 -33.39
CA VAL A 111 11.78 11.12 -32.01
C VAL A 111 12.83 11.83 -31.16
N GLN A 112 14.01 12.10 -31.72
CA GLN A 112 15.09 12.83 -31.03
C GLN A 112 14.73 14.30 -30.74
N SER A 113 13.76 14.86 -31.45
CA SER A 113 13.24 16.21 -31.20
C SER A 113 12.25 16.26 -30.02
N GLY A 114 11.91 15.09 -29.43
CA GLY A 114 11.02 14.97 -28.28
C GLY A 114 9.56 14.70 -28.62
N SER A 115 9.23 14.47 -29.90
CA SER A 115 7.89 14.09 -30.33
C SER A 115 7.55 12.64 -29.94
N PRO A 116 6.29 12.32 -29.60
CA PRO A 116 5.83 10.95 -29.35
C PRO A 116 6.04 10.05 -30.58
N LEU A 117 6.29 8.76 -30.35
CA LEU A 117 6.52 7.79 -31.43
C LEU A 117 5.42 7.79 -32.50
N ARG A 118 4.17 7.84 -32.08
CA ARG A 118 3.01 7.87 -32.98
C ARG A 118 3.00 9.06 -33.94
N GLU A 119 3.53 10.22 -33.55
CA GLU A 119 3.55 11.43 -34.40
C GLU A 119 4.69 11.38 -35.43
N CYS A 120 5.69 10.53 -35.19
CA CYS A 120 6.84 10.33 -36.06
C CYS A 120 6.64 9.18 -37.06
N ALA A 121 5.44 8.58 -37.09
CA ALA A 121 5.10 7.44 -37.94
C ALA A 121 4.74 7.85 -39.37
N VAL A 122 5.35 7.17 -40.34
CA VAL A 122 5.06 7.32 -41.77
C VAL A 122 4.75 5.95 -42.35
N SER A 123 3.72 5.87 -43.18
CA SER A 123 3.32 4.62 -43.83
C SER A 123 4.45 4.09 -44.72
N TYR A 124 4.77 2.81 -44.59
CA TYR A 124 5.79 2.14 -45.40
C TYR A 124 5.40 0.68 -45.69
N SER A 125 6.16 0.01 -46.56
CA SER A 125 5.94 -1.40 -46.89
C SER A 125 7.23 -2.20 -46.71
N SER A 126 7.22 -3.14 -45.77
CA SER A 126 8.41 -3.91 -45.39
C SER A 126 8.07 -5.38 -45.10
N THR A 127 9.06 -6.24 -45.24
CA THR A 127 9.06 -7.64 -44.77
C THR A 127 9.73 -7.80 -43.40
N SER A 128 10.16 -6.69 -42.81
CA SER A 128 11.00 -6.61 -41.61
C SER A 128 10.25 -5.88 -40.51
N PHE A 129 10.02 -6.57 -39.40
CA PHE A 129 9.29 -6.05 -38.25
C PHE A 129 10.20 -5.97 -37.03
N LEU A 130 10.05 -4.88 -36.28
CA LEU A 130 10.85 -4.61 -35.09
C LEU A 130 10.39 -5.47 -33.92
N THR A 131 11.31 -6.23 -33.35
CA THR A 131 11.13 -6.91 -32.06
C THR A 131 11.93 -6.19 -31.00
N LEU A 132 11.35 -5.98 -29.83
CA LEU A 132 11.94 -5.15 -28.79
C LEU A 132 11.77 -5.83 -27.43
N THR A 133 12.84 -5.87 -26.65
CA THR A 133 12.84 -6.31 -25.25
C THR A 133 13.33 -5.17 -24.37
N CYS A 134 12.53 -4.80 -23.39
CA CYS A 134 12.87 -3.80 -22.38
C CYS A 134 13.34 -4.48 -21.09
N SER A 135 13.96 -3.69 -20.20
CA SER A 135 14.47 -4.16 -18.91
C SER A 135 13.38 -4.63 -17.96
N ASP A 136 12.14 -4.29 -18.27
CA ASP A 136 10.97 -4.36 -17.41
C ASP A 136 11.18 -3.59 -16.10
N LYS A 137 10.12 -3.06 -15.54
CA LYS A 137 10.11 -2.61 -14.15
C LYS A 137 8.97 -3.35 -13.50
N LEU A 138 9.33 -4.43 -12.81
CA LEU A 138 8.39 -5.11 -11.96
C LEU A 138 7.76 -4.09 -11.01
N PHE A 139 6.43 -4.01 -11.00
CA PHE A 139 5.70 -3.15 -10.09
C PHE A 139 6.15 -3.43 -8.65
N GLN A 140 6.20 -2.38 -7.84
CA GLN A 140 6.52 -2.55 -6.43
C GLN A 140 5.45 -3.45 -5.78
N PRO A 141 5.83 -4.58 -5.16
CA PRO A 141 4.86 -5.43 -4.50
C PRO A 141 4.26 -4.72 -3.28
N ASN A 142 2.97 -4.95 -3.05
CA ASN A 142 2.26 -4.45 -1.88
C ASN A 142 2.41 -5.44 -0.72
N ILE A 143 2.78 -4.91 0.43
CA ILE A 143 2.92 -5.64 1.69
C ILE A 143 1.86 -5.16 2.67
N SER A 144 1.16 -6.09 3.31
CA SER A 144 0.13 -5.78 4.31
C SER A 144 0.05 -6.84 5.41
N VAL A 145 -0.52 -6.47 6.55
CA VAL A 145 -0.73 -7.36 7.70
C VAL A 145 -2.22 -7.52 7.93
N SER A 146 -2.66 -8.76 8.18
CA SER A 146 -3.99 -9.05 8.69
C SER A 146 -3.90 -9.83 10.00
N SER A 147 -4.78 -9.52 10.96
CA SER A 147 -4.87 -10.19 12.25
C SER A 147 -6.30 -10.66 12.50
N SER A 148 -6.44 -11.78 13.20
CA SER A 148 -7.73 -12.42 13.50
C SER A 148 -8.47 -11.84 14.71
N MET A 149 -7.78 -11.09 15.59
CA MET A 149 -8.40 -10.41 16.75
C MET A 149 -8.31 -8.89 16.62
N TYR A 150 -9.45 -8.24 16.87
CA TYR A 150 -9.67 -6.79 16.98
C TYR A 150 -8.41 -5.98 17.35
N GLY A 151 -8.03 -5.06 16.47
CA GLY A 151 -7.00 -4.06 16.77
C GLY A 151 -6.06 -3.66 15.63
N VAL A 152 -6.51 -3.58 14.37
CA VAL A 152 -5.80 -2.76 13.38
C VAL A 152 -6.24 -1.31 13.61
N SER A 153 -5.53 -0.58 14.46
CA SER A 153 -5.70 0.86 14.58
C SER A 153 -5.06 1.54 13.37
N GLY A 154 -5.84 1.65 12.29
CA GLY A 154 -5.75 2.68 11.24
C GLY A 154 -4.45 2.77 10.42
N PRO A 155 -4.53 3.37 9.21
CA PRO A 155 -3.35 3.66 8.40
C PRO A 155 -2.65 4.90 8.98
N GLN A 156 -1.81 4.71 10.00
CA GLN A 156 -0.82 5.71 10.38
C GLN A 156 0.54 5.20 9.90
N GLN A 157 1.12 5.95 8.98
CA GLN A 157 2.22 5.56 8.09
C GLN A 157 3.27 4.65 8.77
N GLN A 158 3.44 3.45 8.20
CA GLN A 158 4.60 2.55 8.36
C GLN A 158 4.75 1.72 9.65
N GLY A 159 3.69 1.43 10.42
CA GLY A 159 3.77 0.45 11.51
C GLY A 159 2.46 -0.29 11.82
N PHE A 160 2.54 -1.61 12.05
CA PHE A 160 1.43 -2.47 12.46
C PHE A 160 1.68 -3.03 13.86
N GLN A 161 0.65 -3.03 14.70
CA GLN A 161 0.68 -3.58 16.06
C GLN A 161 -0.04 -4.93 16.09
N VAL A 162 0.60 -5.95 16.65
CA VAL A 162 0.01 -7.28 16.87
C VAL A 162 0.13 -7.67 18.33
N PHE A 163 -0.94 -8.24 18.90
CA PHE A 163 -0.90 -8.67 20.29
C PHE A 163 -0.13 -9.98 20.42
N ARG A 164 0.69 -10.09 21.46
CA ARG A 164 1.44 -11.31 21.78
C ARG A 164 0.50 -12.52 21.90
N GLY A 165 0.86 -13.62 21.24
CA GLY A 165 0.08 -14.85 21.19
C GLY A 165 -1.10 -14.84 20.22
N SER A 166 -1.40 -13.71 19.55
CA SER A 166 -2.39 -13.68 18.48
C SER A 166 -1.82 -14.25 17.18
N THR A 167 -2.70 -14.82 16.36
CA THR A 167 -2.38 -15.25 15.00
C THR A 167 -2.50 -14.06 14.04
N PHE A 168 -1.44 -13.81 13.29
CA PHE A 168 -1.42 -12.80 12.23
C PHE A 168 -0.81 -13.38 10.95
N SER A 169 -1.09 -12.73 9.83
CA SER A 169 -0.45 -13.06 8.56
C SER A 169 0.09 -11.81 7.89
N ILE A 170 1.26 -11.97 7.28
CA ILE A 170 1.82 -10.97 6.36
C ILE A 170 1.49 -11.45 4.95
N SER A 171 0.89 -10.58 4.15
CA SER A 171 0.58 -10.87 2.75
C SER A 171 1.39 -9.97 1.83
N CYS A 172 1.94 -10.58 0.79
CA CYS A 172 2.60 -9.91 -0.32
C CYS A 172 1.72 -10.09 -1.56
N SER A 173 1.53 -9.04 -2.36
CA SER A 173 0.81 -9.11 -3.63
C SER A 173 1.49 -8.22 -4.66
N ILE A 174 1.36 -8.55 -5.95
CA ILE A 174 1.89 -7.75 -7.05
C ILE A 174 0.85 -7.63 -8.15
N GLN A 175 0.87 -6.52 -8.88
CA GLN A 175 0.08 -6.39 -10.10
C GLN A 175 0.52 -7.46 -11.12
N PRO A 176 -0.42 -8.20 -11.75
CA PRO A 176 -0.09 -9.23 -12.73
C PRO A 176 0.73 -8.68 -13.90
N GLN A 177 1.94 -9.20 -14.10
CA GLN A 177 2.78 -8.92 -15.27
C GLN A 177 3.32 -10.20 -15.93
N TYR A 178 3.61 -11.20 -15.11
CA TYR A 178 4.12 -12.51 -15.51
C TYR A 178 3.35 -13.60 -14.77
N PRO A 179 3.09 -14.75 -15.41
CA PRO A 179 2.56 -15.90 -14.69
C PRO A 179 3.62 -16.47 -13.73
N GLY A 180 3.18 -16.88 -12.53
CA GLY A 180 4.04 -17.56 -11.57
C GLY A 180 4.86 -16.60 -10.69
N GLY A 181 6.12 -16.96 -10.42
CA GLY A 181 7.03 -16.25 -9.52
C GLY A 181 6.96 -16.70 -8.06
N SER A 182 7.77 -16.06 -7.22
CA SER A 182 7.82 -16.33 -5.77
C SER A 182 8.06 -15.05 -4.99
N PHE A 183 7.49 -14.99 -3.79
CA PHE A 183 7.75 -13.92 -2.83
C PHE A 183 8.72 -14.42 -1.77
N LEU A 184 9.75 -13.64 -1.53
CA LEU A 184 10.63 -13.73 -0.38
C LEU A 184 10.24 -12.63 0.60
N LEU A 185 9.70 -13.01 1.76
CA LEU A 185 9.54 -12.11 2.90
C LEU A 185 10.87 -12.04 3.63
N SER A 186 11.56 -10.92 3.44
CA SER A 186 12.83 -10.60 4.09
C SER A 186 12.56 -9.94 5.44
N SER A 187 13.23 -10.42 6.47
CA SER A 187 13.27 -9.84 7.81
C SER A 187 14.72 -9.71 8.27
N SER A 188 14.96 -8.94 9.33
CA SER A 188 16.30 -8.79 9.92
C SER A 188 16.88 -10.11 10.45
N THR A 189 16.03 -11.09 10.77
CA THR A 189 16.45 -12.35 11.39
C THR A 189 16.22 -13.59 10.51
N HIS A 190 15.19 -13.59 9.67
CA HIS A 190 14.77 -14.76 8.91
C HIS A 190 14.18 -14.38 7.55
N ASN A 191 14.36 -15.29 6.60
CA ASN A 191 13.88 -15.17 5.23
C ASN A 191 12.85 -16.27 4.97
N TYR A 192 11.65 -15.89 4.55
CA TYR A 192 10.58 -16.84 4.24
C TYR A 192 10.24 -16.77 2.76
N THR A 193 10.23 -17.89 2.06
CA THR A 193 9.90 -17.92 0.63
C THR A 193 8.60 -18.67 0.41
N GLN A 194 7.71 -18.11 -0.39
CA GLN A 194 6.46 -18.75 -0.82
C GLN A 194 6.24 -18.53 -2.32
N PRO A 195 5.71 -19.53 -3.05
CA PRO A 195 5.33 -19.35 -4.45
C PRO A 195 4.16 -18.36 -4.55
N ALA A 196 4.13 -17.59 -5.63
CA ALA A 196 3.01 -16.70 -5.91
C ALA A 196 1.81 -17.52 -6.40
N VAL A 197 0.71 -17.49 -5.64
CA VAL A 197 -0.58 -18.06 -6.01
C VAL A 197 -1.52 -16.90 -6.28
N ASN A 198 -2.01 -16.79 -7.52
CA ASN A 198 -2.81 -15.64 -7.96
C ASN A 198 -2.11 -14.29 -7.69
N HIS A 199 -0.81 -14.21 -8.05
CA HIS A 199 0.04 -13.03 -7.87
C HIS A 199 0.18 -12.56 -6.41
N SER A 200 -0.11 -13.46 -5.45
CA SER A 200 -0.05 -13.18 -4.01
C SER A 200 0.60 -14.33 -3.24
N ALA A 201 1.14 -14.03 -2.06
CA ALA A 201 1.63 -15.02 -1.11
C ALA A 201 1.27 -14.61 0.32
N TYR A 202 1.02 -15.61 1.16
CA TYR A 202 0.63 -15.42 2.55
C TYR A 202 1.60 -16.16 3.48
N PHE A 203 2.10 -15.42 4.47
CA PHE A 203 3.02 -15.90 5.50
C PHE A 203 2.27 -15.92 6.84
N LEU A 204 1.98 -17.12 7.34
CA LEU A 204 1.20 -17.31 8.55
C LEU A 204 2.10 -17.39 9.78
N PHE A 205 1.79 -16.57 10.79
CA PHE A 205 2.44 -16.59 12.10
C PHE A 205 1.39 -17.02 13.14
N PRO A 206 1.37 -18.31 13.56
CA PRO A 206 0.35 -18.85 14.46
C PRO A 206 0.29 -18.14 15.81
N ALA A 207 1.44 -17.69 16.33
CA ALA A 207 1.56 -16.96 17.57
C ALA A 207 2.57 -15.81 17.43
N ALA A 208 2.15 -14.59 17.76
CA ALA A 208 3.04 -13.44 17.82
C ALA A 208 3.99 -13.53 19.03
N GLU A 209 5.29 -13.47 18.77
CA GLU A 209 6.37 -13.53 19.75
C GLU A 209 7.27 -12.30 19.61
N PRO A 210 7.99 -11.90 20.67
CA PRO A 210 8.91 -10.77 20.60
C PRO A 210 9.96 -10.87 19.47
N ALA A 211 10.33 -12.10 19.07
CA ALA A 211 11.25 -12.35 17.96
C ALA A 211 10.70 -11.94 16.59
N HIS A 212 9.38 -11.84 16.43
CA HIS A 212 8.73 -11.41 15.20
C HIS A 212 8.66 -9.88 15.06
N GLN A 213 9.13 -9.12 16.05
CA GLN A 213 9.20 -7.66 15.98
C GLN A 213 10.33 -7.21 15.05
N GLY A 214 10.05 -6.26 14.17
CA GLY A 214 11.05 -5.70 13.27
C GLY A 214 10.47 -5.17 11.97
N ASN A 215 11.36 -4.92 11.01
CA ASN A 215 10.99 -4.46 9.68
C ASN A 215 11.00 -5.64 8.70
N TYR A 216 10.02 -5.63 7.81
CA TYR A 216 9.81 -6.63 6.78
C TYR A 216 9.75 -5.97 5.41
N SER A 217 10.28 -6.65 4.39
CA SER A 217 10.05 -6.33 2.99
C SER A 217 9.66 -7.58 2.21
N CYS A 218 8.81 -7.44 1.20
CA CYS A 218 8.50 -8.48 0.24
C CYS A 218 9.38 -8.25 -1.00
N VAL A 219 10.20 -9.23 -1.35
CA VAL A 219 10.96 -9.27 -2.59
C VAL A 219 10.28 -10.27 -3.52
N TYR A 220 9.76 -9.81 -4.65
CA TYR A 220 9.15 -10.67 -5.66
C TYR A 220 10.19 -11.03 -6.72
N HIS A 221 10.35 -12.33 -6.97
CA HIS A 221 11.22 -12.85 -8.02
C HIS A 221 10.40 -13.58 -9.09
N VAL A 222 10.72 -13.35 -10.35
CA VAL A 222 10.19 -14.12 -11.47
C VAL A 222 11.25 -14.27 -12.55
N SER A 223 11.34 -15.47 -13.10
CA SER A 223 12.17 -15.75 -14.27
C SER A 223 11.28 -15.77 -15.51
N ALA A 224 11.56 -14.90 -16.47
CA ALA A 224 10.90 -14.85 -17.77
C ALA A 224 11.94 -14.62 -18.86
N PHE A 225 11.79 -15.23 -20.04
CA PHE A 225 12.73 -15.09 -21.16
C PHE A 225 14.19 -15.46 -20.86
N SER A 226 14.44 -16.41 -19.96
CA SER A 226 15.79 -16.73 -19.45
C SER A 226 16.48 -15.57 -18.72
N GLN A 227 15.70 -14.60 -18.25
CA GLN A 227 16.15 -13.49 -17.42
C GLN A 227 15.40 -13.47 -16.10
N ASP A 228 16.12 -13.11 -15.03
CA ASP A 228 15.56 -13.01 -13.70
C ASP A 228 15.23 -11.55 -13.38
N PHE A 229 13.99 -11.33 -12.97
CA PHE A 229 13.50 -10.03 -12.54
C PHE A 229 13.23 -10.06 -11.03
N SER A 230 13.53 -8.95 -10.37
CA SER A 230 13.22 -8.76 -8.95
C SER A 230 12.66 -7.36 -8.67
N SER A 231 11.74 -7.27 -7.71
CA SER A 231 11.24 -6.00 -7.18
C SER A 231 10.96 -6.12 -5.68
N GLU A 232 11.21 -5.04 -4.96
CA GLU A 232 11.10 -4.98 -3.50
C GLU A 232 10.03 -3.98 -3.05
N SER A 233 9.24 -4.39 -2.06
CA SER A 233 8.20 -3.57 -1.45
C SER A 233 8.79 -2.44 -0.60
N ARG A 234 7.93 -1.50 -0.21
CA ARG A 234 8.21 -0.64 0.95
C ARG A 234 8.45 -1.48 2.22
N LEU A 235 9.14 -0.90 3.19
CA LEU A 235 9.31 -1.49 4.51
C LEU A 235 8.01 -1.47 5.31
N LEU A 236 7.76 -2.56 6.03
CA LEU A 236 6.64 -2.78 6.93
C LEU A 236 7.18 -3.02 8.34
N SER A 237 6.90 -2.13 9.30
CA SER A 237 7.29 -2.36 10.69
C SER A 237 6.19 -3.11 11.44
N VAL A 238 6.56 -4.18 12.14
CA VAL A 238 5.66 -4.97 13.00
C VAL A 238 6.13 -4.85 14.45
N THR A 239 5.20 -4.52 15.34
CA THR A 239 5.44 -4.39 16.78
C THR A 239 4.56 -5.36 17.56
N VAL A 240 5.16 -6.08 18.51
CA VAL A 240 4.44 -7.10 19.30
C VAL A 240 4.16 -6.53 20.69
N THR A 241 2.89 -6.32 21.00
CA THR A 241 2.45 -5.73 22.27
C THR A 241 1.92 -6.81 23.22
N ASP A 242 2.35 -6.79 24.48
CA ASP A 242 1.79 -7.65 25.52
C ASP A 242 0.61 -6.92 26.19
N PRO A 243 -0.65 -7.39 26.06
CA PRO A 243 -1.80 -6.72 26.67
C PRO A 243 -1.90 -6.95 28.18
N LYS A 244 -1.22 -7.97 28.74
CA LYS A 244 -1.28 -8.33 30.16
C LYS A 244 -0.99 -7.15 31.11
N PRO A 245 0.09 -6.37 30.96
CA PRO A 245 0.36 -5.23 31.84
C PRO A 245 -0.74 -4.16 31.83
N PHE A 246 -1.38 -3.91 30.67
CA PHE A 246 -2.50 -2.98 30.58
C PHE A 246 -3.73 -3.50 31.30
N ILE A 247 -4.05 -4.79 31.13
CA ILE A 247 -5.16 -5.45 31.81
C ILE A 247 -4.92 -5.46 33.33
N ILE A 248 -3.72 -5.81 33.78
CA ILE A 248 -3.36 -5.82 35.21
C ILE A 248 -3.53 -4.43 35.82
N ARG A 249 -3.00 -3.38 35.18
CA ARG A 249 -3.15 -2.00 35.65
C ARG A 249 -4.63 -1.59 35.73
N ALA A 250 -5.43 -1.90 34.73
CA ALA A 250 -6.85 -1.59 34.72
C ALA A 250 -7.61 -2.30 35.85
N VAL A 251 -7.37 -3.60 36.05
CA VAL A 251 -7.97 -4.39 37.13
C VAL A 251 -7.56 -3.85 38.50
N VAL A 252 -6.28 -3.54 38.71
CA VAL A 252 -5.80 -2.97 39.98
C VAL A 252 -6.44 -1.61 40.27
N LEU A 253 -6.57 -0.74 39.27
CA LEU A 253 -7.24 0.56 39.43
C LEU A 253 -8.72 0.40 39.80
N LEU A 254 -9.42 -0.53 39.15
CA LEU A 254 -10.82 -0.83 39.47
C LEU A 254 -10.97 -1.39 40.90
N LEU A 255 -10.04 -2.25 41.35
CA LEU A 255 -10.03 -2.77 42.72
C LEU A 255 -9.76 -1.67 43.74
N ILE A 256 -8.82 -0.75 43.48
CA ILE A 256 -8.56 0.40 44.36
C ILE A 256 -9.79 1.29 44.47
N GLN A 257 -10.45 1.61 43.35
CA GLN A 257 -11.68 2.41 43.34
C GLN A 257 -12.80 1.72 44.14
N LEU A 258 -12.93 0.40 44.02
CA LEU A 258 -13.90 -0.36 44.81
C LEU A 258 -13.60 -0.28 46.32
N LEU A 259 -12.34 -0.38 46.73
CA LEU A 259 -11.96 -0.27 48.15
C LEU A 259 -12.21 1.14 48.70
N VAL A 260 -11.90 2.18 47.93
CA VAL A 260 -12.16 3.58 48.32
C VAL A 260 -13.65 3.83 48.47
N THR A 261 -14.47 3.36 47.53
CA THR A 261 -15.94 3.53 47.59
C THR A 261 -16.55 2.78 48.78
N ILE A 262 -16.08 1.57 49.08
CA ILE A 262 -16.49 0.82 50.28
C ILE A 262 -16.05 1.57 51.56
N GLY A 263 -14.82 2.07 51.61
CA GLY A 263 -14.30 2.85 52.74
C GLY A 263 -15.14 4.11 53.01
N LEU A 264 -15.45 4.87 51.97
CA LEU A 264 -16.33 6.04 52.04
C LEU A 264 -17.75 5.67 52.50
N TYR A 265 -18.29 4.55 52.04
CA TYR A 265 -19.60 4.06 52.49
C TYR A 265 -19.62 3.77 54.00
N PHE A 266 -18.61 3.05 54.53
CA PHE A 266 -18.51 2.77 55.95
C PHE A 266 -18.25 4.03 56.78
N TYR A 267 -17.42 4.96 56.30
CA TYR A 267 -17.20 6.26 56.93
C TYR A 267 -18.50 7.05 57.07
N CYS A 268 -19.26 7.19 55.97
CA CYS A 268 -20.57 7.87 55.97
C CYS A 268 -21.60 7.16 56.87
N LYS A 269 -21.56 5.83 56.95
CA LYS A 269 -22.43 5.07 57.84
C LYS A 269 -22.08 5.29 59.32
N ALA A 270 -20.79 5.34 59.66
CA ALA A 270 -20.32 5.59 61.01
C ALA A 270 -20.62 7.03 61.48
N THR A 271 -20.45 8.02 60.60
CA THR A 271 -20.78 9.42 60.92
C THR A 271 -22.28 9.67 61.02
N ARG A 272 -23.12 8.98 60.24
CA ARG A 272 -24.60 9.01 60.39
C ARG A 272 -25.11 8.38 61.71
N GLY A 273 -24.33 7.50 62.35
CA GLY A 273 -24.64 6.94 63.66
C GLY A 273 -24.35 7.87 64.84
N ARG A 274 -23.71 9.02 64.60
CA ARG A 274 -23.35 10.01 65.62
C ARG A 274 -24.12 11.31 65.35
N ARG A 275 -25.39 11.39 65.79
CA ARG A 275 -26.07 12.70 65.92
C ARG A 275 -25.33 13.52 66.98
N PRO A 276 -24.94 14.78 66.70
CA PRO A 276 -24.63 15.74 67.76
C PRO A 276 -25.94 16.19 68.39
N SER A 277 -26.07 16.07 69.71
CA SER A 277 -27.23 16.53 70.47
C SER A 277 -26.87 17.80 71.26
N ARG A 278 -27.43 18.93 70.80
CA ARG A 278 -27.93 20.12 71.54
C ARG A 278 -27.04 20.86 72.58
N GLN A 279 -26.45 21.97 72.10
CA GLN A 279 -26.47 23.38 72.58
C GLN A 279 -26.15 23.77 74.04
N GLU A 280 -25.20 24.70 74.21
CA GLU A 280 -25.27 25.82 75.16
C GLU A 280 -24.41 27.01 74.68
N ASP A 281 -24.97 28.21 74.85
CA ASP A 281 -24.47 29.52 74.43
C ASP A 281 -23.33 30.01 75.34
N ILE A 282 -22.25 30.62 74.83
CA ILE A 282 -21.46 31.64 75.54
C ILE A 282 -20.95 32.70 74.54
N GLU A 283 -21.17 33.94 74.98
CA GLU A 283 -20.96 35.26 74.39
C GLU A 283 -19.48 35.72 74.47
N LEU A 284 -19.10 36.60 73.52
CA LEU A 284 -17.98 37.56 73.44
C LEU A 284 -16.84 37.54 74.49
N ASP A 285 -15.58 37.59 74.04
CA ASP A 285 -14.74 38.77 74.34
C ASP A 285 -13.53 38.95 73.39
N TYR A 286 -13.22 40.22 73.15
CA TYR A 286 -12.11 40.79 72.40
C TYR A 286 -10.90 40.94 73.36
N ASP A 287 -9.69 40.50 72.98
CA ASP A 287 -8.37 41.06 73.35
C ASP A 287 -7.26 40.00 73.23
N ASP A 288 -6.48 40.06 72.15
CA ASP A 288 -5.01 40.23 72.23
C ASP A 288 -4.46 40.40 70.80
N LEU A 289 -4.23 41.65 70.42
CA LEU A 289 -3.43 42.07 69.27
C LEU A 289 -2.13 42.64 69.83
N GLU A 290 -1.00 42.05 69.50
CA GLU A 290 0.39 42.60 69.42
C GLU A 290 1.30 41.36 69.30
N ASP A 291 2.07 41.12 68.23
CA ASP A 291 3.18 41.88 67.66
C ASP A 291 3.36 41.48 66.16
N ILE A 292 3.37 42.40 65.18
CA ILE A 292 4.56 43.07 64.56
C ILE A 292 5.49 42.04 63.87
N GLU A 293 5.87 42.05 62.58
CA GLU A 293 5.94 43.03 61.50
C GLU A 293 6.07 42.24 60.16
N LEU A 294 5.39 42.68 59.09
CA LEU A 294 5.66 42.28 57.71
C LEU A 294 6.27 43.50 57.02
N ASP A 295 7.46 43.35 56.45
CA ASP A 295 8.16 44.43 55.74
C ASP A 295 8.44 44.07 54.27
N TYR A 296 7.88 44.92 53.39
CA TYR A 296 8.23 45.34 52.02
C TYR A 296 8.34 44.29 50.89
N ASP A 297 7.45 44.35 49.89
CA ASP A 297 7.51 45.20 48.66
C ASP A 297 8.73 44.85 47.78
N ASP A 298 8.62 44.60 46.47
CA ASP A 298 8.10 45.56 45.50
C ASP A 298 7.80 44.91 44.12
N LEU A 299 6.54 45.15 43.70
CA LEU A 299 5.95 45.43 42.38
C LEU A 299 6.56 44.96 41.04
N GLY A 300 5.64 44.56 40.14
CA GLY A 300 5.82 44.74 38.68
C GLY A 300 4.95 43.88 37.74
N VAL A 301 3.70 44.29 37.53
CA VAL A 301 2.75 43.86 36.45
C VAL A 301 2.37 45.18 35.70
N PRO A 302 1.83 45.28 34.46
CA PRO A 302 1.31 44.30 33.46
C PRO A 302 1.74 44.55 31.98
N ALA A 303 1.28 43.70 31.05
CA ALA A 303 0.32 44.09 29.98
C ALA A 303 0.14 42.97 28.92
N GLU A 304 -1.11 42.58 28.72
CA GLU A 304 -1.60 41.77 27.60
C GLU A 304 -1.86 42.64 26.38
N GLU A 305 -1.61 42.12 25.17
CA GLU A 305 -2.06 42.70 23.91
C GLU A 305 -2.63 41.58 23.02
N GLU A 306 -3.95 41.55 22.86
CA GLU A 306 -4.64 40.79 21.82
C GLU A 306 -4.69 41.63 20.53
N GLY A 307 -4.28 41.02 19.41
CA GLY A 307 -4.42 41.58 18.07
C GLY A 307 -5.17 40.61 17.16
N ALA A 308 -6.42 40.95 16.83
CA ALA A 308 -7.23 40.31 15.82
C ALA A 308 -6.80 40.71 14.39
N GLN A 309 -6.93 39.80 13.43
CA GLN A 309 -6.87 40.12 12.00
C GLN A 309 -7.98 39.38 11.24
N GLY A 310 -8.69 40.13 10.38
CA GLY A 310 -9.63 39.64 9.38
C GLY A 310 -9.63 40.56 8.16
N ALA A 311 -9.83 39.95 6.98
CA ALA A 311 -10.03 40.52 5.63
C ALA A 311 -8.90 41.41 5.09
N GLU A 312 -8.37 41.22 3.88
CA GLU A 312 -9.03 41.10 2.57
C GLU A 312 -8.19 40.23 1.60
#